data_AF-A0A914YCS7-F1
#
_entry.id   AF-A0A914YCS7-F1
#
_cell.length_a   1.000
_cell.length_b   1.000
_cell.length_c   1.000
_cell.angle_alpha   90.00
_cell.angle_beta   90.00
_cell.angle_gamma   90.00
#
_symmetry.space_group_name_H-M   'P 1'
#
loop_
_entity.id
_entity.type
_entity.pdbx_description
1 polymer ?
#
loop_
_entity_poly.entity_id
_entity_poly.type
_entity_poly.pdbx_seq_one_letter_code
_entity_poly.pdbx_strand_id
1 'polypeptide(L)'
;MSNQEGASLSKNELKRQQKLAKKEQEKKEKDAAKAVAAASNENAKKEKKEVVADPSDPQEYFNMRVRMIEARRAAGENPFPHKFHVSISLANYIKKYENTMENNEVRETEPVSVAGKFLVKIHN
;
A
#
# COMPACT_ATOMS: atom_id res chain seq x y z
N MET A 1 -31.56 55.89 -10.10
CA MET A 1 -30.66 55.01 -10.85
C MET A 1 -30.25 53.87 -9.92
N SER A 2 -31.06 52.80 -9.78
CA SER A 2 -31.02 51.54 -10.59
C SER A 2 -29.76 50.71 -10.26
N ASN A 3 -29.78 49.47 -9.75
CA ASN A 3 -30.79 48.41 -9.70
C ASN A 3 -30.58 47.51 -8.47
N GLN A 4 -31.68 46.94 -7.95
CA GLN A 4 -31.70 45.76 -7.09
C GLN A 4 -31.29 44.50 -7.87
N GLU A 5 -30.78 43.47 -7.18
CA GLU A 5 -31.36 42.11 -7.19
C GLU A 5 -30.60 41.20 -6.22
N GLY A 6 -31.16 41.05 -5.02
CA GLY A 6 -30.79 39.98 -4.11
C GLY A 6 -31.26 38.66 -4.70
N ALA A 7 -30.34 37.91 -5.32
CA ALA A 7 -30.57 36.53 -5.70
C ALA A 7 -30.76 35.71 -4.41
N SER A 8 -32.02 35.53 -4.01
CA SER A 8 -32.37 34.56 -2.97
C SER A 8 -31.89 33.18 -3.44
N LEU A 9 -30.79 32.70 -2.84
CA LEU A 9 -30.31 31.35 -3.06
C LEU A 9 -31.48 30.39 -2.80
N SER A 10 -31.83 29.59 -3.80
CA SER A 10 -32.87 28.57 -3.67
C SER A 10 -32.58 27.73 -2.43
N LYS A 11 -33.63 27.37 -1.66
CA LYS A 11 -33.52 26.58 -0.41
C LYS A 11 -32.63 25.32 -0.58
N ASN A 12 -32.56 24.77 -1.79
CA ASN A 12 -31.72 23.63 -2.13
C ASN A 12 -30.23 23.97 -2.24
N GLU A 13 -29.88 25.14 -2.79
CA GLU A 13 -28.48 25.58 -2.91
C GLU A 13 -27.91 25.93 -1.54
N LEU A 14 -28.71 26.56 -0.67
CA LEU A 14 -28.33 26.82 0.73
C LEU A 14 -28.03 25.50 1.47
N LYS A 15 -28.88 24.48 1.28
CA LYS A 15 -28.72 23.15 1.89
C LYS A 15 -27.49 22.41 1.37
N ARG A 16 -27.15 22.57 0.09
CA ARG A 16 -25.94 22.01 -0.53
C ARG A 16 -24.67 22.65 0.04
N GLN A 17 -24.65 23.98 0.19
CA GLN A 17 -23.52 24.70 0.77
C GLN A 17 -23.30 24.35 2.24
N GLN A 18 -24.38 24.27 3.04
CA GLN A 18 -24.30 23.83 4.44
C GLN A 18 -23.76 22.39 4.58
N LYS A 19 -24.12 21.49 3.67
CA LYS A 19 -23.63 20.10 3.68
C LYS A 19 -22.15 20.01 3.29
N LEU A 20 -21.68 20.86 2.37
CA LEU A 20 -20.26 20.96 2.01
C LEU A 20 -19.43 21.55 3.15
N ALA A 21 -19.90 22.62 3.79
CA ALA A 21 -19.24 23.23 4.93
C ALA A 21 -19.09 22.26 6.11
N LYS A 22 -20.14 21.50 6.45
CA LYS A 22 -20.09 20.47 7.50
C LYS A 22 -19.09 19.35 7.18
N LYS A 23 -19.07 18.86 5.93
CA LYS A 23 -18.11 17.84 5.50
C LYS A 23 -16.66 18.34 5.54
N GLU A 24 -16.43 19.62 5.28
CA GLU A 24 -15.09 20.21 5.33
C GLU A 24 -14.63 20.44 6.78
N GLN A 25 -15.53 20.85 7.67
CA GLN A 25 -15.27 20.95 9.11
C GLN A 25 -14.96 19.57 9.72
N GLU A 26 -15.75 18.54 9.42
CA GLU A 26 -15.49 17.17 9.89
C GLU A 26 -14.15 16.61 9.37
N LYS A 27 -13.73 16.96 8.15
CA LYS A 27 -12.41 16.58 7.63
C LYS A 27 -11.28 17.31 8.37
N LYS A 28 -11.42 18.62 8.57
CA LYS A 28 -10.42 19.44 9.29
C LYS A 28 -10.27 19.01 10.75
N GLU A 29 -11.36 18.64 11.43
CA GLU A 29 -11.31 18.10 12.80
C GLU A 29 -10.66 16.71 12.87
N LYS A 30 -10.95 15.82 11.91
CA LYS A 30 -10.29 14.51 11.83
C LYS A 30 -8.80 14.61 11.51
N ASP A 31 -8.41 15.56 10.67
CA ASP A 31 -7.00 15.76 10.31
C ASP A 31 -6.23 16.46 11.45
N ALA A 32 -6.86 17.37 12.19
CA ALA A 32 -6.28 17.98 13.40
C ALA A 32 -6.13 16.96 14.54
N ALA A 33 -7.11 16.07 14.76
CA ALA A 33 -7.01 15.01 15.76
C ALA A 33 -5.88 14.00 15.43
N LYS A 34 -5.67 13.71 14.14
CA LYS A 34 -4.54 12.87 13.67
C LYS A 34 -3.18 13.56 13.85
N ALA A 35 -3.11 14.88 13.67
CA ALA A 35 -1.88 15.64 13.87
C ALA A 35 -1.46 15.70 15.35
N VAL A 36 -2.41 15.83 16.29
CA VAL A 36 -2.12 15.83 17.74
C VAL A 36 -1.70 14.44 18.24
N ALA A 37 -2.25 13.37 17.68
CA ALA A 37 -1.83 11.99 17.98
C ALA A 37 -0.42 11.66 17.43
N ALA A 38 0.03 12.35 16.38
CA ALA A 38 1.38 12.21 15.84
C ALA A 38 2.44 12.94 16.68
N ALA A 39 2.11 14.10 17.28
CA ALA A 39 3.04 14.91 18.05
C ALA A 39 3.32 14.39 19.48
N SER A 40 2.51 13.46 20.00
CA SER A 40 2.67 12.90 21.36
C SER A 40 3.52 11.63 21.40
N ASN A 41 4.09 11.18 20.27
CA ASN A 41 4.87 9.95 20.16
C ASN A 41 6.33 10.16 19.70
N GLU A 42 6.89 11.37 19.87
CA GLU A 42 8.29 11.63 19.50
C GLU A 42 9.33 11.09 20.51
N ASN A 43 8.94 10.37 21.58
CA ASN A 43 9.89 9.92 22.58
C ASN A 43 9.76 8.45 23.04
N ALA A 44 9.35 7.56 22.15
CA ALA A 44 9.47 6.12 22.37
C ALA A 44 10.24 5.49 21.22
N LYS A 45 11.48 5.06 21.53
CA LYS A 45 12.29 4.02 20.90
C LYS A 45 11.80 3.48 19.55
N LYS A 46 12.73 3.51 18.57
CA LYS A 46 12.77 2.71 17.34
C LYS A 46 12.36 1.23 17.59
N GLU A 47 11.07 0.98 17.62
CA GLU A 47 10.49 -0.30 17.28
C GLU A 47 9.65 -0.04 16.05
N LYS A 48 9.99 -0.76 14.97
CA LYS A 48 9.21 -0.81 13.74
C LYS A 48 7.81 -1.28 14.12
N LYS A 49 6.90 -0.35 14.45
CA LYS A 49 5.47 -0.61 14.38
C LYS A 49 5.17 -0.80 12.91
N GLU A 50 5.21 -2.05 12.49
CA GLU A 50 4.48 -2.51 11.32
C GLU A 50 3.09 -1.89 11.46
N VAL A 51 2.76 -0.96 10.57
CA VAL A 51 1.38 -0.49 10.46
C VAL A 51 0.62 -1.72 10.01
N VAL A 52 0.04 -2.46 10.96
CA VAL A 52 -0.85 -3.57 10.70
C VAL A 52 -2.12 -2.95 10.15
N ALA A 53 -2.08 -2.61 8.87
CA ALA A 53 -3.28 -2.31 8.11
C ALA A 53 -4.10 -3.59 8.04
N ASP A 54 -5.42 -3.48 8.20
CA ASP A 54 -6.30 -4.63 7.97
C ASP A 54 -6.15 -5.05 6.51
N PRO A 55 -5.58 -6.25 6.22
CA PRO A 55 -5.43 -6.71 4.85
C PRO A 55 -6.78 -6.96 4.16
N SER A 56 -7.88 -6.93 4.91
CA SER A 56 -9.24 -7.11 4.41
C SER A 56 -9.81 -5.84 3.76
N ASP A 57 -9.36 -4.64 4.15
CA ASP A 57 -9.75 -3.39 3.49
C ASP A 57 -8.82 -3.10 2.31
N PRO A 58 -9.33 -3.12 1.05
CA PRO A 58 -8.50 -2.85 -0.13
C PRO A 58 -7.81 -1.49 -0.08
N GLN A 59 -8.45 -0.46 0.48
CA GLN A 59 -7.88 0.88 0.52
C GLN A 59 -6.72 0.97 1.52
N GLU A 60 -6.89 0.37 2.71
CA GLU A 60 -5.84 0.32 3.71
C GLU A 60 -4.65 -0.51 3.22
N TYR A 61 -4.90 -1.67 2.61
CA TYR A 61 -3.87 -2.50 2.01
C TYR A 61 -3.07 -1.76 0.92
N PHE A 62 -3.76 -1.06 0.02
CA PHE A 62 -3.11 -0.27 -1.02
C PHE A 62 -2.20 0.80 -0.41
N ASN A 63 -2.72 1.58 0.54
CA ASN A 63 -1.97 2.64 1.21
C ASN A 63 -0.75 2.08 1.95
N MET A 64 -0.91 0.95 2.64
CA MET A 64 0.19 0.24 3.30
C MET A 64 1.28 -0.17 2.29
N ARG A 65 0.90 -0.78 1.16
CA ARG A 65 1.85 -1.23 0.13
C ARG A 65 2.59 -0.07 -0.52
N VAL A 66 1.93 1.05 -0.78
CA VAL A 66 2.58 2.27 -1.31
C VAL A 66 3.65 2.76 -0.34
N ARG A 67 3.31 2.92 0.95
CA ARG A 67 4.27 3.34 1.98
C ARG A 67 5.47 2.39 2.08
N MET A 68 5.24 1.08 2.01
CA MET A 68 6.33 0.09 2.02
C MET A 68 7.27 0.25 0.82
N ILE A 69 6.73 0.49 -0.38
CA ILE A 69 7.52 0.68 -1.60
C ILE A 69 8.32 2.00 -1.53
N GLU A 70 7.71 3.07 -1.02
CA GLU A 70 8.36 4.37 -0.86
C GLU A 70 9.49 4.32 0.17
N ALA A 71 9.28 3.64 1.30
CA ALA A 71 10.31 3.43 2.30
C ALA A 71 11.54 2.69 1.74
N ARG A 72 11.33 1.68 0.86
CA ARG A 72 12.42 0.99 0.17
C ARG A 72 13.20 1.92 -0.76
N ARG A 73 12.51 2.73 -1.57
CA ARG A 73 13.17 3.74 -2.42
C ARG A 73 13.97 4.75 -1.58
N ALA A 74 13.41 5.20 -0.46
CA ALA A 74 14.09 6.13 0.45
C ALA A 74 15.33 5.51 1.11
N ALA A 75 15.33 4.19 1.34
CA ALA A 75 16.49 3.43 1.78
C ALA A 75 17.53 3.17 0.68
N GLY A 76 17.29 3.63 -0.55
CA GLY A 76 18.17 3.43 -1.71
C GLY A 76 18.00 2.08 -2.40
N GLU A 77 17.03 1.26 -1.99
CA GLU A 77 16.69 0.00 -2.66
C GLU A 77 15.82 0.27 -3.90
N ASN A 78 16.08 -0.44 -5.01
CA ASN A 78 15.22 -0.38 -6.19
C ASN A 78 14.17 -1.51 -6.18
N PRO A 79 12.90 -1.24 -5.81
CA PRO A 79 11.84 -2.25 -5.81
C PRO A 79 11.44 -2.73 -7.21
N PHE A 80 11.81 -2.00 -8.27
CA PHE A 80 11.46 -2.30 -9.67
C PHE A 80 12.73 -2.38 -10.53
N PRO A 81 13.50 -3.48 -10.43
CA PRO A 81 14.72 -3.65 -11.21
C PRO A 81 14.40 -3.73 -12.72
N HIS A 82 15.27 -3.15 -13.55
CA HIS A 82 15.12 -3.20 -15.01
C HIS A 82 15.31 -4.60 -15.59
N LYS A 83 16.16 -5.41 -14.97
CA LYS A 83 16.47 -6.76 -15.44
C LYS A 83 16.71 -7.71 -14.27
N PHE A 84 16.09 -8.87 -14.37
CA PHE A 84 16.36 -10.02 -13.53
C PHE A 84 16.81 -11.16 -14.45
N HIS A 85 17.99 -11.74 -14.21
CA HIS A 85 18.50 -12.83 -15.03
C HIS A 85 17.84 -14.15 -14.63
N VAL A 86 17.02 -14.69 -15.52
CA VAL A 86 16.37 -16.00 -15.37
C VAL A 86 17.20 -17.05 -16.12
N SER A 87 17.68 -18.07 -15.41
CA SER A 87 18.51 -19.13 -16.00
C SER A 87 17.67 -20.24 -16.63
N ILE A 88 16.46 -20.48 -16.12
CA ILE A 88 15.57 -21.53 -16.60
C ILE A 88 14.09 -21.10 -16.48
N SER A 89 13.27 -21.50 -17.46
CA SER A 89 11.81 -21.28 -17.38
C SER A 89 11.18 -22.23 -16.35
N LEU A 90 10.05 -21.83 -15.75
CA LEU A 90 9.35 -22.68 -14.77
C LEU A 90 8.94 -24.04 -15.36
N ALA A 91 8.51 -24.08 -16.62
CA ALA A 91 8.14 -25.33 -17.30
C ALA A 91 9.35 -26.27 -17.51
N ASN A 92 10.51 -25.71 -17.88
CA ASN A 92 11.72 -26.50 -18.03
C ASN A 92 12.30 -26.93 -16.69
N TYR A 93 12.14 -26.10 -15.65
CA TYR A 93 12.51 -26.45 -14.28
C TYR A 93 11.76 -27.70 -13.83
N ILE A 94 10.42 -27.70 -13.95
CA ILE A 94 9.59 -28.87 -13.60
C ILE A 94 10.06 -30.10 -14.37
N LYS A 95 10.14 -30.03 -15.71
CA LYS A 95 10.58 -31.17 -16.53
C LYS A 95 11.96 -31.73 -16.17
N LYS A 96 12.91 -30.85 -15.82
CA LYS A 96 14.28 -31.26 -15.47
C LYS A 96 14.32 -32.00 -14.13
N TYR A 97 13.54 -31.54 -13.14
CA TYR A 97 13.67 -31.98 -11.74
C TYR A 97 12.57 -32.94 -11.28
N GLU A 98 11.43 -33.01 -11.98
CA GLU A 98 10.26 -33.82 -11.59
C GLU A 98 10.59 -35.31 -11.40
N ASN A 99 11.43 -35.89 -12.25
CA ASN A 99 11.78 -37.32 -12.21
C ASN A 99 13.22 -37.59 -11.78
N THR A 100 14.00 -36.56 -11.47
CA THR A 100 15.45 -36.68 -11.19
C THR A 100 15.81 -36.36 -9.75
N MET A 101 14.85 -35.93 -8.94
CA MET A 101 15.04 -35.64 -7.52
C MET A 101 14.36 -36.71 -6.66
N GLU A 102 15.03 -37.10 -5.57
CA GLU A 102 14.43 -37.94 -4.55
C GLU A 102 13.56 -37.11 -3.59
N ASN A 103 12.63 -37.77 -2.91
CA ASN A 103 11.74 -37.09 -1.98
C ASN A 103 12.54 -36.52 -0.80
N ASN A 104 12.35 -35.23 -0.51
CA ASN A 104 13.12 -34.44 0.48
C ASN A 104 14.60 -34.22 0.13
N GLU A 105 15.01 -34.41 -1.12
CA GLU A 105 16.36 -34.07 -1.56
C GLU A 105 16.52 -32.55 -1.74
N VAL A 106 17.57 -31.97 -1.15
CA VAL A 106 17.97 -30.57 -1.35
C VAL A 106 19.35 -30.57 -2.02
N ARG A 107 19.45 -29.97 -3.21
CA ARG A 107 20.73 -29.81 -3.93
C ARG A 107 21.22 -28.37 -3.83
N GLU A 108 22.41 -28.19 -3.27
CA GLU A 108 23.05 -26.87 -3.15
C GLU A 108 24.02 -26.56 -4.31
N THR A 109 24.35 -27.56 -5.13
CA THR A 109 25.43 -27.49 -6.11
C THR A 109 25.08 -26.69 -7.38
N GLU A 110 23.80 -26.58 -7.73
CA GLU A 110 23.33 -25.90 -8.94
C GLU A 110 22.44 -24.70 -8.60
N PRO A 111 22.97 -23.46 -8.58
CA PRO A 111 22.14 -22.28 -8.43
C PRO A 111 21.28 -22.07 -9.68
N VAL A 112 19.96 -21.96 -9.48
CA VAL A 112 18.98 -21.67 -10.53
C VAL A 112 18.22 -20.39 -10.21
N SER A 113 17.88 -19.61 -11.23
CA SER A 113 17.03 -18.43 -11.09
C SER A 113 15.76 -18.58 -11.91
N VAL A 114 14.62 -18.43 -11.23
CA VAL A 114 13.27 -18.51 -11.80
C VAL A 114 12.50 -17.23 -11.46
N ALA A 115 11.51 -16.87 -12.29
CA ALA A 115 10.65 -15.72 -12.07
C ALA A 115 9.17 -16.12 -12.22
N GLY A 116 8.29 -15.44 -11.49
CA GLY A 116 6.85 -15.72 -11.50
C GLY A 116 6.04 -14.76 -10.62
N LYS A 117 4.72 -14.93 -10.63
CA LYS A 117 3.80 -14.18 -9.77
C LYS A 117 3.57 -14.95 -8.47
N PHE A 118 3.69 -14.28 -7.33
CA PHE A 118 3.26 -14.84 -6.05
C PHE A 118 1.73 -14.98 -6.04
N LEU A 119 1.25 -16.22 -5.89
CA LEU A 119 -0.19 -16.54 -5.82
C LEU A 119 -0.64 -16.71 -4.37
N VAL A 120 0.09 -17.51 -3.61
CA VAL A 120 -0.23 -17.84 -2.21
C VAL A 120 1.05 -17.75 -1.39
N LYS A 121 0.94 -17.22 -0.18
CA LYS A 121 1.99 -17.27 0.84
C LYS A 121 1.44 -18.06 2.03
N ILE A 122 2.03 -19.21 2.30
CA ILE A 122 1.69 -20.06 3.44
C ILE A 122 2.61 -19.66 4.60
N HIS A 123 2.05 -19.48 5.79
CA HIS A 123 2.82 -19.27 7.01
C HIS A 123 2.99 -20.64 7.67
N ASN A 124 4.23 -21.03 7.96
CA ASN A 124 4.57 -22.24 8.71
C ASN A 124 4.60 -21.96 10.21
#